data_AF-S3N457-F1
#
_entry.id   AF-S3N457-F1
#
_cell.length_a   1.000
_cell.length_b   1.000
_cell.length_c   1.000
_cell.angle_alpha   90.00
_cell.angle_beta   90.00
_cell.angle_gamma   90.00
#
_symmetry.space_group_name_H-M   'P 1'
#
loop_
_entity.id
_entity.type
_entity.pdbx_description
1 polymer ?
#
loop_
_entity_poly.entity_id
_entity_poly.type
_entity_poly.pdbx_seq_one_letter_code
_entity_poly.pdbx_strand_id
1 'polypeptide(L)'
;LLNGIDVATTPEGFKFTYEQFVKEANSTPAKGLFVWSVSGMIRSKVQSKLAKAFNTKLTDAVYPFTCTKVINSGEMDFETETYPESETIIYTGRGVLFGSYLKDLVKPENYQVEDCKATVLQNEVNAVPQVDDEWETEKGFFRIIDIGADPTGSIWKIQLRKIN
;
A
#
# COMPACT_ATOMS: atom_id res chain seq x y z
N LEU A 1 -12.79 -41.15 22.51
CA LEU A 1 -13.81 -41.39 21.48
C LEU A 1 -14.73 -40.17 21.43
N LEU A 2 -14.50 -39.24 20.50
CA LEU A 2 -15.57 -38.30 20.14
C LEU A 2 -16.42 -39.02 19.09
N ASN A 3 -17.70 -39.27 19.37
CA ASN A 3 -18.66 -39.83 18.41
C ASN A 3 -18.33 -41.22 17.81
N GLY A 4 -17.61 -42.09 18.53
CA GLY A 4 -17.52 -43.52 18.18
C GLY A 4 -16.67 -43.90 16.96
N ILE A 5 -15.98 -42.96 16.32
CA ILE A 5 -15.00 -43.25 15.27
C ILE A 5 -13.63 -43.45 15.91
N ASP A 6 -13.00 -44.59 15.65
CA ASP A 6 -11.58 -44.80 15.95
C ASP A 6 -10.74 -44.03 14.92
N VAL A 7 -10.37 -42.81 15.31
CA VAL A 7 -9.74 -41.80 14.43
C VAL A 7 -8.28 -42.18 14.09
N ALA A 8 -7.72 -43.21 14.72
CA ALA A 8 -6.32 -43.61 14.55
C ALA A 8 -6.10 -44.75 13.54
N THR A 9 -7.16 -45.42 13.06
CA THR A 9 -7.02 -46.63 12.22
C THR A 9 -7.85 -46.60 10.92
N THR A 10 -8.73 -45.63 10.76
CA THR A 10 -9.55 -45.44 9.55
C THR A 10 -8.97 -44.34 8.64
N PRO A 11 -9.03 -44.47 7.30
CA PRO A 11 -8.52 -43.45 6.38
C PRO A 11 -9.11 -42.04 6.61
N GLU A 12 -10.38 -41.98 7.01
CA GLU A 12 -11.07 -40.73 7.35
C GLU A 12 -10.56 -40.13 8.66
N GLY A 13 -10.22 -40.98 9.64
CA GLY A 13 -9.57 -40.56 10.88
C GLY A 13 -8.16 -39.99 10.67
N PHE A 14 -7.37 -40.61 9.79
CA PHE A 14 -6.05 -40.09 9.38
C PHE A 14 -6.17 -38.73 8.67
N LYS A 15 -7.15 -38.59 7.77
CA LYS A 15 -7.39 -37.32 7.09
C LYS A 15 -7.81 -36.22 8.07
N PHE A 16 -8.72 -36.53 8.99
CA PHE A 16 -9.18 -35.59 10.00
C PHE A 16 -8.05 -35.16 10.96
N THR A 17 -7.25 -36.11 11.45
CA THR A 17 -6.08 -35.79 12.30
C THR A 17 -5.06 -34.96 11.55
N TYR A 18 -4.73 -35.30 10.30
CA TYR A 18 -3.84 -34.49 9.46
C TYR A 18 -4.36 -33.06 9.28
N GLU A 19 -5.65 -32.89 8.97
CA GLU A 19 -6.25 -31.55 8.83
C GLU A 19 -6.22 -30.75 10.14
N GLN A 20 -6.43 -31.41 11.29
CA GLN A 20 -6.28 -30.77 12.60
C GLN A 20 -4.83 -30.37 12.90
N PHE A 21 -3.86 -31.26 12.65
CA PHE A 21 -2.44 -30.94 12.80
C PHE A 21 -2.01 -29.78 11.90
N VAL A 22 -2.46 -29.74 10.65
CA VAL A 22 -2.18 -28.64 9.73
C VAL A 22 -2.80 -27.33 10.24
N LYS A 23 -4.05 -27.37 10.73
CA LYS A 23 -4.72 -26.19 11.29
C LYS A 23 -4.01 -25.66 12.54
N GLU A 24 -3.61 -26.56 13.42
CA GLU A 24 -2.93 -26.22 14.68
C GLU A 24 -1.53 -25.66 14.40
N ALA A 25 -0.73 -26.32 13.55
CA ALA A 25 0.55 -25.82 13.08
C ALA A 25 0.42 -24.43 12.41
N ASN A 26 -0.63 -24.22 11.62
CA ASN A 26 -0.90 -22.93 10.98
C ASN A 26 -1.33 -21.83 11.95
N SER A 27 -1.92 -22.19 13.10
CA SER A 27 -2.33 -21.25 14.15
C SER A 27 -1.23 -20.91 15.16
N THR A 28 -0.05 -21.53 15.05
CA THR A 28 1.03 -21.32 16.01
C THR A 28 1.57 -19.87 15.95
N PRO A 29 1.83 -19.24 17.11
CA PRO A 29 2.49 -17.92 17.17
C PRO A 29 3.86 -17.91 16.48
N ALA A 30 4.56 -19.05 16.46
CA ALA A 30 5.86 -19.21 15.79
C ALA A 30 5.77 -18.99 14.27
N LYS A 31 4.70 -19.48 13.62
CA LYS A 31 4.47 -19.24 12.19
C LYS A 31 4.22 -17.76 11.92
N GLY A 32 3.41 -17.12 12.77
CA GLY A 32 3.20 -15.67 12.73
C GLY A 32 4.53 -14.92 12.84
N LEU A 33 5.32 -15.21 13.88
CA LEU A 33 6.61 -14.57 14.13
C LEU A 33 7.60 -14.75 12.96
N PHE A 34 7.63 -15.94 12.36
CA PHE A 34 8.44 -16.23 11.19
C PHE A 34 8.00 -15.39 9.98
N VAL A 35 6.70 -15.32 9.70
CA VAL A 35 6.15 -14.49 8.61
C VAL A 35 6.46 -13.01 8.85
N TRP A 36 6.29 -12.50 10.07
CA TRP A 36 6.66 -11.13 10.44
C TRP A 36 8.15 -10.85 10.22
N SER A 37 9.02 -11.77 10.66
CA SER A 37 10.48 -11.65 10.53
C SER A 37 10.93 -11.65 9.06
N VAL A 38 10.42 -12.59 8.26
CA VAL A 38 10.75 -12.69 6.84
C VAL A 38 10.21 -11.49 6.06
N SER A 39 8.97 -11.08 6.28
CA SER A 39 8.38 -9.90 5.63
C SER A 39 9.14 -8.63 5.98
N GLY A 40 9.53 -8.42 7.25
CA GLY A 40 10.35 -7.28 7.66
C GLY A 40 11.73 -7.26 7.00
N MET A 41 12.37 -8.43 6.85
CA MET A 41 13.65 -8.55 6.16
C MET A 41 13.53 -8.29 4.65
N ILE A 42 12.43 -8.72 4.01
CA ILE A 42 12.19 -8.44 2.58
C ILE A 42 11.97 -6.94 2.37
N ARG A 43 11.13 -6.31 3.20
CA ARG A 43 10.87 -4.87 3.18
C ARG A 43 12.15 -4.06 3.27
N SER A 44 12.99 -4.34 4.26
CA SER A 44 14.24 -3.60 4.47
C SER A 44 15.23 -3.76 3.30
N LYS A 45 15.33 -4.96 2.72
CA LYS A 45 16.17 -5.21 1.54
C LYS A 45 15.67 -4.48 0.30
N VAL A 46 14.35 -4.48 0.06
CA VAL A 46 13.74 -3.78 -1.08
C VAL A 46 13.97 -2.28 -0.96
N GLN A 47 13.66 -1.69 0.19
CA GLN A 47 13.85 -0.25 0.44
C GLN A 47 15.31 0.16 0.32
N SER A 48 16.25 -0.59 0.92
CA SER A 48 17.68 -0.26 0.85
C SER A 48 18.22 -0.31 -0.59
N LYS A 49 17.81 -1.31 -1.38
CA LYS A 49 18.27 -1.45 -2.77
C LYS A 49 17.65 -0.41 -3.69
N LEU A 50 16.35 -0.14 -3.54
CA LEU A 50 15.66 0.86 -4.37
C LEU A 50 16.09 2.28 -4.03
N ALA A 51 16.29 2.62 -2.75
CA ALA A 51 16.83 3.92 -2.36
C ALA A 51 18.22 4.17 -2.98
N LYS A 52 19.09 3.14 -3.00
CA LYS A 52 20.38 3.22 -3.71
C LYS A 52 20.21 3.41 -5.22
N ALA A 53 19.25 2.72 -5.83
CA ALA A 53 18.95 2.88 -7.25
C ALA A 53 18.41 4.29 -7.57
N PHE A 54 17.57 4.86 -6.70
CA PHE A 54 17.04 6.22 -6.85
C PHE A 54 18.16 7.26 -6.88
N ASN A 55 19.20 7.09 -6.05
CA ASN A 55 20.33 8.02 -6.01
C ASN A 55 21.37 7.79 -7.12
N THR A 56 21.27 6.73 -7.93
CA THR A 56 22.33 6.37 -8.90
C THR A 56 21.84 6.04 -10.30
N LYS A 57 20.96 5.04 -10.45
CA LYS A 57 20.58 4.47 -11.75
C LYS A 57 19.21 4.93 -12.26
N LEU A 58 18.38 5.49 -11.38
CA LEU A 58 17.02 5.93 -11.67
C LEU A 58 16.85 7.44 -11.46
N THR A 59 17.94 8.19 -11.43
CA THR A 59 17.94 9.63 -11.13
C THR A 59 17.12 10.46 -12.13
N ASP A 60 16.99 9.97 -13.37
CA ASP A 60 16.23 10.58 -14.45
C ASP A 60 14.72 10.34 -14.34
N ALA A 61 14.31 9.26 -13.66
CA ALA A 61 12.92 8.87 -13.47
C ALA A 61 12.37 9.19 -12.08
N VAL A 62 13.25 9.53 -11.13
CA VAL A 62 12.88 9.88 -9.75
C VAL A 62 12.68 11.38 -9.63
N TYR A 63 11.49 11.75 -9.17
CA TYR A 63 11.11 13.15 -8.97
C TYR A 63 10.83 13.41 -7.49
N PRO A 64 11.32 14.53 -6.94
CA PRO A 64 10.85 15.00 -5.65
C PRO A 64 9.45 15.59 -5.78
N PHE A 65 8.69 15.53 -4.69
CA PHE A 65 7.37 16.15 -4.60
C PHE A 65 7.14 16.70 -3.19
N THR A 66 6.33 17.77 -3.13
CA THR A 66 5.76 18.31 -1.90
C THR A 66 4.27 18.05 -1.95
N CYS A 67 3.71 17.52 -0.88
CA CYS A 67 2.30 17.22 -0.77
C CYS A 67 1.64 18.13 0.25
N THR A 68 0.48 18.65 -0.11
CA THR A 68 -0.45 19.34 0.75
C THR A 68 -1.65 18.44 1.00
N LYS A 69 -1.95 18.24 2.29
CA LYS A 69 -3.05 17.40 2.75
C LYS A 69 -3.94 18.20 3.68
N VAL A 70 -5.24 18.15 3.44
CA VAL A 70 -6.25 18.77 4.33
C VAL A 70 -6.86 17.66 5.19
N ILE A 71 -6.71 17.77 6.50
CA ILE A 71 -7.35 16.91 7.47
C ILE A 71 -8.53 17.67 8.07
N ASN A 72 -9.73 17.15 7.84
CA ASN A 72 -10.95 17.66 8.45
C ASN A 72 -11.18 16.98 9.80
N SER A 73 -11.41 17.76 10.86
CA SER A 73 -11.67 17.29 12.22
C SER A 73 -12.91 17.95 12.84
N GLY A 74 -13.42 17.34 13.91
CA GLY A 74 -14.67 17.76 14.58
C GLY A 74 -15.89 16.92 14.17
N GLU A 75 -17.06 17.26 14.72
CA GLU A 75 -18.33 16.69 14.27
C GLU A 75 -18.71 17.27 12.90
N MET A 76 -19.12 16.40 11.97
CA MET A 76 -19.62 16.83 10.67
C MET A 76 -20.88 17.67 10.86
N ASP A 77 -20.87 18.88 10.33
CA ASP A 77 -22.06 19.72 10.26
C ASP A 77 -22.93 19.23 9.10
N PHE A 78 -24.06 18.59 9.43
CA PHE A 78 -25.01 18.04 8.45
C PHE A 78 -25.77 19.12 7.64
N GLU A 79 -25.77 20.37 8.09
CA GLU A 79 -26.44 21.46 7.38
C GLU A 79 -25.53 22.05 6.29
N THR A 80 -24.23 22.13 6.55
CA THR A 80 -23.25 22.68 5.60
C THR A 80 -22.41 21.63 4.88
N GLU A 81 -22.53 20.35 5.28
CA GLU A 81 -21.68 19.24 4.83
C GLU A 81 -20.18 19.49 5.03
N THR A 82 -19.81 20.32 6.02
CA THR A 82 -18.41 20.65 6.32
C THR A 82 -18.00 20.24 7.73
N TYR A 83 -16.69 20.15 7.95
CA TYR A 83 -16.12 19.97 9.28
C TYR A 83 -15.66 21.34 9.79
N PRO A 84 -15.88 21.67 11.07
CA PRO A 84 -15.58 22.99 11.62
C PRO A 84 -14.07 23.25 11.73
N GLU A 85 -13.26 22.20 11.78
CA GLU A 85 -11.81 22.30 11.86
C GLU A 85 -11.18 21.66 10.62
N SER A 86 -10.24 22.38 10.00
CA SER A 86 -9.38 21.85 8.95
C SER A 86 -7.93 22.18 9.27
N GLU A 87 -7.09 21.15 9.28
CA GLU A 87 -5.65 21.28 9.44
C GLU A 87 -4.98 20.98 8.10
N THR A 88 -4.08 21.86 7.66
CA THR A 88 -3.26 21.61 6.47
C THR A 88 -1.90 21.06 6.89
N ILE A 89 -1.60 19.83 6.48
CA ILE A 89 -0.32 19.17 6.71
C ILE A 89 0.47 19.17 5.40
N ILE A 90 1.75 19.51 5.51
CA ILE A 90 2.70 19.44 4.40
C ILE A 90 3.68 18.30 4.66
N TYR A 91 3.86 17.42 3.68
CA TYR A 91 4.90 16.40 3.71
C TYR A 91 5.63 16.33 2.39
N THR A 92 6.86 15.82 2.40
CA THR A 92 7.68 15.68 1.20
C THR A 92 8.03 14.23 0.96
N GLY A 93 8.41 13.94 -0.29
CA GLY A 93 8.97 12.65 -0.62
C GLY A 93 9.60 12.61 -2.01
N ARG A 94 10.08 11.42 -2.38
CA ARG A 94 10.67 11.16 -3.70
C ARG A 94 10.22 9.80 -4.22
N GLY A 95 9.95 9.71 -5.51
CA GLY A 95 9.57 8.45 -6.12
C GLY A 95 9.69 8.47 -7.64
N VAL A 96 9.44 7.31 -8.25
CA VAL A 96 9.33 7.22 -9.72
C VAL A 96 7.93 7.67 -10.10
N LEU A 97 7.83 8.86 -10.69
CA LEU A 97 6.55 9.48 -11.06
C LEU A 97 6.31 9.40 -12.57
N PHE A 98 5.06 9.61 -12.98
CA PHE A 98 4.66 9.74 -14.39
C PHE A 98 4.85 8.48 -15.25
N GLY A 99 4.76 7.30 -14.62
CA GLY A 99 4.67 6.05 -15.38
C GLY A 99 3.36 5.98 -16.15
N SER A 100 3.38 5.45 -17.38
CA SER A 100 2.16 5.22 -18.14
C SER A 100 1.42 4.00 -17.61
N TYR A 101 0.09 4.05 -17.60
CA TYR A 101 -0.72 2.85 -17.41
C TYR A 101 -0.80 2.05 -18.70
N LEU A 102 -0.67 0.72 -18.60
CA LEU A 102 -0.82 -0.17 -19.75
C LEU A 102 -2.24 -0.03 -20.31
N LYS A 103 -2.33 0.24 -21.62
CA LYS A 103 -3.60 0.48 -22.33
C LYS A 103 -4.56 -0.71 -22.27
N ASP A 104 -4.04 -1.92 -22.03
CA ASP A 104 -4.74 -3.20 -22.18
C ASP A 104 -5.21 -3.83 -20.85
N LEU A 105 -5.08 -3.14 -19.73
CA LEU A 105 -5.71 -3.60 -18.48
C LEU A 105 -7.20 -3.26 -18.52
N VAL A 106 -8.06 -4.18 -18.03
CA VAL A 106 -9.47 -3.88 -17.73
C VAL A 106 -9.48 -2.70 -16.78
N LYS A 107 -9.81 -1.52 -17.31
CA LYS A 107 -9.75 -0.27 -16.57
C LYS A 107 -10.92 -0.27 -15.58
N PRO A 108 -10.69 -0.03 -14.28
CA PRO A 108 -11.76 0.41 -13.39
C PRO A 108 -12.43 1.66 -14.00
N GLU A 109 -13.73 1.86 -13.78
CA GLU A 109 -14.51 2.95 -14.41
C GLU A 109 -13.94 4.37 -14.20
N ASN A 110 -13.08 4.57 -13.19
CA ASN A 110 -12.54 5.87 -12.80
C ASN A 110 -11.22 6.28 -13.51
N TYR A 111 -10.79 5.53 -14.52
CA TYR A 111 -9.52 5.75 -15.22
C TYR A 111 -9.58 6.76 -16.35
N GLN A 112 -8.72 7.78 -16.33
CA GLN A 112 -8.53 8.71 -17.43
C GLN A 112 -7.19 8.47 -18.14
N VAL A 113 -7.12 8.81 -19.43
CA VAL A 113 -5.92 8.61 -20.26
C VAL A 113 -4.75 9.49 -19.79
N GLU A 114 -5.08 10.63 -19.17
CA GLU A 114 -4.11 11.60 -18.65
C GLU A 114 -3.58 11.24 -17.26
N ASP A 115 -4.11 10.17 -16.65
CA ASP A 115 -3.67 9.72 -15.34
C ASP A 115 -2.27 9.09 -15.41
N CYS A 116 -1.48 9.42 -14.40
CA CYS A 116 -0.09 9.04 -14.27
C CYS A 116 0.10 8.07 -13.11
N LYS A 117 1.00 7.10 -13.29
CA LYS A 117 1.40 6.16 -12.24
C LYS A 117 2.57 6.71 -11.46
N ALA A 118 2.42 6.73 -10.15
CA ALA A 118 3.50 7.00 -9.22
C ALA A 118 3.82 5.76 -8.39
N THR A 119 5.12 5.46 -8.24
CA THR A 119 5.63 4.43 -7.35
C THR A 119 6.60 5.08 -6.36
N VAL A 120 6.21 5.07 -5.10
CA VAL A 120 6.94 5.76 -4.03
C VAL A 120 7.32 4.77 -2.94
N LEU A 121 8.55 4.84 -2.44
CA LEU A 121 8.97 3.98 -1.34
C LEU A 121 8.43 4.52 -0.02
N GLN A 122 7.91 3.66 0.85
CA GLN A 122 7.34 4.14 2.12
C GLN A 122 8.37 4.84 3.03
N ASN A 123 9.65 4.49 2.93
CA ASN A 123 10.72 5.14 3.70
C ASN A 123 11.22 6.46 3.09
N GLU A 124 10.75 6.82 1.90
CA GLU A 124 11.08 8.09 1.24
C GLU A 124 9.95 9.13 1.40
N VAL A 125 8.91 8.82 2.19
CA VAL A 125 7.80 9.73 2.47
C VAL A 125 7.64 9.88 3.97
N ASN A 126 7.44 11.11 4.41
CA ASN A 126 7.35 11.44 5.84
C ASN A 126 5.92 11.28 6.41
N ALA A 127 4.93 11.04 5.54
CA ALA A 127 3.53 10.81 5.90
C ALA A 127 2.91 9.73 5.00
N VAL A 128 1.77 9.17 5.44
CA VAL A 128 0.99 8.23 4.64
C VAL A 128 0.15 9.03 3.65
N PRO A 129 0.36 8.84 2.32
CA PRO A 129 -0.46 9.51 1.32
C PRO A 129 -1.92 9.06 1.38
N GLN A 130 -2.85 9.93 1.03
CA GLN A 130 -4.29 9.67 0.98
C GLN A 130 -4.90 10.12 -0.35
N VAL A 131 -6.11 9.65 -0.65
CA VAL A 131 -6.89 10.16 -1.78
C VAL A 131 -7.18 11.64 -1.55
N ASP A 132 -7.23 12.42 -2.64
CA ASP A 132 -7.41 13.87 -2.67
C ASP A 132 -6.22 14.73 -2.20
N ASP A 133 -5.14 14.10 -1.73
CA ASP A 133 -3.87 14.79 -1.48
C ASP A 133 -3.34 15.45 -2.78
N GLU A 134 -2.83 16.68 -2.64
CA GLU A 134 -2.32 17.47 -3.76
C GLU A 134 -0.79 17.52 -3.76
N TRP A 135 -0.20 17.11 -4.88
CA TRP A 135 1.24 16.98 -5.07
C TRP A 135 1.74 18.07 -6.00
N GLU A 136 2.63 18.90 -5.48
CA GLU A 136 3.44 19.82 -6.25
C GLU A 136 4.73 19.13 -6.69
N THR A 137 4.95 19.12 -8.00
CA THR A 137 6.14 18.54 -8.64
C THR A 137 6.67 19.52 -9.69
N GLU A 138 7.89 19.29 -10.18
CA GLU A 138 8.45 20.08 -11.29
C GLU A 138 7.62 20.04 -12.59
N LYS A 139 6.71 19.04 -12.75
CA LYS A 139 5.82 18.93 -13.92
C LYS A 139 4.45 19.56 -13.71
N GLY A 140 4.23 20.19 -12.55
CA GLY A 140 2.98 20.82 -12.15
C GLY A 140 2.31 20.15 -10.96
N PHE A 141 1.03 20.47 -10.78
CA PHE A 141 0.18 20.01 -9.69
C PHE A 141 -0.61 18.77 -10.08
N PHE A 142 -0.68 17.81 -9.15
CA PHE A 142 -1.38 16.54 -9.35
C PHE A 142 -2.21 16.19 -8.12
N ARG A 143 -3.38 15.58 -8.31
CA ARG A 143 -4.21 15.04 -7.22
C ARG A 143 -4.09 13.52 -7.17
N ILE A 144 -4.05 12.95 -5.97
CA ILE A 144 -4.20 11.50 -5.79
C ILE A 144 -5.66 11.10 -6.02
N ILE A 145 -5.89 10.22 -7.00
CA ILE A 145 -7.21 9.65 -7.30
C ILE A 145 -7.38 8.28 -6.65
N ASP A 146 -6.30 7.51 -6.57
CA ASP A 146 -6.31 6.17 -5.98
C ASP A 146 -4.95 5.86 -5.35
N ILE A 147 -4.98 5.04 -4.30
CA ILE A 147 -3.80 4.60 -3.56
C ILE A 147 -3.87 3.11 -3.21
N GLY A 148 -2.79 2.39 -3.51
CA GLY A 148 -2.58 1.02 -3.09
C GLY A 148 -1.25 0.85 -2.36
N ALA A 149 -1.28 0.18 -1.20
CA ALA A 149 -0.08 -0.38 -0.60
C ALA A 149 0.25 -1.73 -1.24
N ASP A 150 1.53 -2.05 -1.41
CA ASP A 150 1.89 -3.43 -1.68
C ASP A 150 1.82 -4.29 -0.40
N PRO A 151 1.58 -5.61 -0.50
CA PRO A 151 1.47 -6.49 0.66
C PRO A 151 2.72 -6.57 1.55
N THR A 152 3.89 -6.19 1.03
CA THR A 152 5.14 -6.17 1.81
C THR A 152 5.36 -4.84 2.54
N GLY A 153 4.49 -3.84 2.34
CA GLY A 153 4.62 -2.52 2.94
C GLY A 153 5.90 -1.79 2.53
N SER A 154 6.37 -2.04 1.32
CA SER A 154 7.62 -1.46 0.80
C SER A 154 7.37 -0.21 -0.04
N ILE A 155 6.29 -0.21 -0.81
CA ILE A 155 5.93 0.80 -1.81
C ILE A 155 4.46 1.22 -1.72
N TRP A 156 4.21 2.46 -2.10
CA TRP A 156 2.91 3.01 -2.47
C TRP A 156 2.79 3.02 -3.99
N LYS A 157 1.66 2.51 -4.49
CA LYS A 157 1.22 2.62 -5.88
C LYS A 157 0.13 3.69 -5.91
N ILE A 158 0.36 4.76 -6.63
CA ILE A 158 -0.49 5.96 -6.59
C ILE A 158 -0.93 6.31 -8.01
N GLN A 159 -2.20 6.61 -8.16
CA GLN A 159 -2.77 7.19 -9.37
C GLN A 159 -2.85 8.71 -9.20
N LEU A 160 -2.10 9.42 -10.04
CA LEU A 160 -2.04 10.87 -10.07
C LEU A 160 -2.84 11.39 -11.25
N ARG A 161 -3.65 12.42 -11.05
CA ARG A 161 -4.32 13.18 -12.11
C ARG A 161 -3.84 14.61 -12.09
N LYS A 162 -3.50 15.16 -13.25
CA LYS A 162 -3.04 16.55 -13.34
C LYS A 162 -4.18 17.50 -12.94
N ILE A 163 -3.86 18.49 -12.12
CA ILE A 163 -4.76 19.59 -11.76
C ILE A 163 -4.32 20.78 -12.61
N ASN A 164 -5.26 21.39 -13.34
CA ASN A 164 -5.02 22.60 -14.14
C ASN A 164 -5.11 23.86 -13.28
#